data_AF-A0A9P5J9N9-F1
#
_entry.id   AF-A0A9P5J9N9-F1
#
_cell.length_a   1.000
_cell.length_b   1.000
_cell.length_c   1.000
_cell.angle_alpha   90.00
_cell.angle_beta   90.00
_cell.angle_gamma   90.00
#
_symmetry.space_group_name_H-M   'P 1'
#
loop_
_entity.id
_entity.type
_entity.pdbx_description
1 polymer ?
#
loop_
_entity_poly.entity_id
_entity_poly.type
_entity_poly.pdbx_seq_one_letter_code
_entity_poly.pdbx_strand_id
1 'polypeptide(L)'
;PVFINSKAADVILSDVRPTSITTDALRAINILLDELLWLMLAHARSLETTRLKTGVLKTIPTQLGKDAILEAELEIRAFKEKTQQSRPRNGRANEDAPTAFPLQEAFNWLRYKSQTLSSFGEVDEDPFVEGRLLEGYRNASATQPSQDFNESAPLYITAVIEHILSNVAQVVARDSSRTSADL
;
A
#
# COMPACT_ATOMS: atom_id res chain seq x y z
N PRO A 1 2.36 6.61 13.01
CA PRO A 1 1.96 5.36 12.31
C PRO A 1 2.96 5.00 11.19
N VAL A 2 3.33 3.72 11.14
CA VAL A 2 4.38 3.12 10.30
C VAL A 2 3.79 1.87 9.61
N PHE A 3 4.33 1.47 8.46
CA PHE A 3 3.84 0.31 7.71
C PHE A 3 4.21 -1.02 8.37
N ILE A 4 5.38 -1.05 9.02
CA ILE A 4 5.89 -2.22 9.72
C ILE A 4 6.47 -1.80 11.06
N ASN A 5 5.99 -2.42 12.14
CA ASN A 5 6.53 -2.25 13.50
C ASN A 5 7.60 -3.31 13.81
N SER A 6 8.31 -3.15 14.93
CA SER A 6 9.41 -4.06 15.31
C SER A 6 8.94 -5.51 15.50
N LYS A 7 7.78 -5.71 16.12
CA LYS A 7 7.24 -7.05 16.39
C LYS A 7 6.86 -7.77 15.10
N ALA A 8 6.17 -7.09 14.18
CA ALA A 8 5.85 -7.62 12.87
C ALA A 8 7.13 -7.92 12.07
N ALA A 9 8.14 -7.05 12.15
CA ALA A 9 9.44 -7.27 11.51
C ALA A 9 10.15 -8.52 12.07
N ASP A 10 10.11 -8.70 13.39
CA ASP A 10 10.68 -9.88 14.06
C ASP A 10 9.89 -11.15 13.70
N VAL A 11 8.56 -11.10 13.58
CA VAL A 11 7.73 -12.24 13.14
C VAL A 11 8.07 -12.64 11.71
N ILE A 12 8.05 -11.68 10.78
CA ILE A 12 8.37 -11.89 9.37
C ILE A 12 9.75 -12.53 9.20
N LEU A 13 10.73 -12.09 10.00
CA LEU A 13 12.06 -12.69 9.97
C LEU A 13 12.11 -14.04 10.68
N SER A 14 11.39 -14.22 11.80
CA SER A 14 11.38 -15.45 12.59
C SER A 14 10.87 -16.66 11.80
N ASP A 15 9.96 -16.45 10.85
CA ASP A 15 9.50 -17.48 9.90
C ASP A 15 10.66 -18.03 9.04
N VAL A 16 11.77 -17.30 8.94
CA VAL A 16 12.96 -17.71 8.23
C VAL A 16 14.13 -18.03 9.17
N ARG A 17 14.42 -17.18 10.17
CA ARG A 17 15.40 -17.36 11.27
C ARG A 17 15.13 -16.41 12.44
N PRO A 18 15.55 -16.72 13.68
CA PRO A 18 15.56 -15.76 14.79
C PRO A 18 16.65 -14.69 14.59
N THR A 19 16.43 -13.78 13.66
CA THR A 19 17.26 -12.60 13.39
C THR A 19 16.43 -11.36 13.69
N SER A 20 16.96 -10.43 14.49
CA SER A 20 16.30 -9.17 14.80
C SER A 20 16.72 -8.06 13.84
N ILE A 21 15.77 -7.22 13.42
CA ILE A 21 16.07 -6.03 12.61
C ILE A 21 16.52 -4.91 13.55
N THR A 22 17.63 -4.26 13.21
CA THR A 22 18.07 -3.07 13.95
C THR A 22 17.05 -1.93 13.78
N THR A 23 16.89 -1.10 14.80
CA THR A 23 15.95 0.03 14.75
C THR A 23 16.20 0.96 13.55
N ASP A 24 17.46 1.15 13.15
CA ASP A 24 17.80 1.99 12.01
C ASP A 24 17.43 1.34 10.67
N ALA A 25 17.61 0.03 10.52
CA ALA A 25 17.15 -0.70 9.34
C ALA A 25 15.61 -0.69 9.24
N LEU A 26 14.90 -0.87 10.36
CA LEU A 26 13.44 -0.78 10.40
C LEU A 26 12.94 0.62 10.02
N ARG A 27 13.64 1.67 10.48
CA ARG A 27 13.34 3.06 10.09
C ARG A 27 13.56 3.26 8.59
N ALA A 28 14.69 2.79 8.05
CA ALA A 28 15.00 2.89 6.63
C ALA A 28 13.96 2.17 5.75
N ILE A 29 13.50 0.98 6.15
CA ILE A 29 12.42 0.27 5.46
C ILE A 29 11.14 1.10 5.43
N ASN A 30 10.71 1.65 6.57
CA ASN A 30 9.50 2.46 6.60
C ASN A 30 9.59 3.74 5.76
N ILE A 31 10.76 4.40 5.72
CA ILE A 31 11.01 5.55 4.84
C ILE A 31 10.93 5.13 3.37
N LEU A 32 11.57 4.02 3.00
CA LEU A 32 11.51 3.48 1.64
C LEU A 32 10.06 3.19 1.21
N LEU A 33 9.24 2.63 2.10
CA LEU A 33 7.83 2.35 1.79
C LEU A 33 7.01 3.63 1.60
N ASP A 34 7.26 4.65 2.42
CA ASP A 34 6.65 5.98 2.26
C ASP A 34 7.04 6.59 0.90
N GLU A 35 8.32 6.52 0.52
CA GLU A 35 8.81 7.01 -0.77
C GLU A 35 8.22 6.23 -1.95
N LEU A 36 8.14 4.90 -1.87
CA LEU A 36 7.53 4.06 -2.89
C LEU A 36 6.05 4.42 -3.08
N LEU A 37 5.30 4.56 -1.99
CA LEU A 37 3.90 4.98 -2.06
C LEU A 37 3.76 6.35 -2.74
N TRP A 38 4.58 7.32 -2.33
CA TRP A 38 4.58 8.65 -2.94
C TRP A 38 4.83 8.58 -4.45
N LEU A 39 5.86 7.85 -4.89
CA LEU A 39 6.22 7.72 -6.30
C LEU A 39 5.14 6.99 -7.11
N MET A 40 4.54 5.93 -6.57
CA MET A 40 3.43 5.23 -7.21
C MET A 40 2.24 6.16 -7.48
N LEU A 41 1.88 6.99 -6.50
CA LEU A 41 0.80 7.98 -6.64
C LEU A 41 1.17 9.12 -7.58
N ALA A 42 2.41 9.60 -7.51
CA ALA A 42 2.93 10.63 -8.42
C ALA A 42 2.88 10.17 -9.88
N HIS A 43 3.18 8.88 -10.15
CA HIS A 43 3.08 8.29 -11.47
C HIS A 43 1.64 7.98 -11.91
N ALA A 44 0.79 7.50 -11.00
CA ALA A 44 -0.59 7.12 -11.29
C ALA A 44 -1.48 8.35 -11.57
N ARG A 45 -1.30 9.42 -10.77
CA ARG A 45 -2.14 10.64 -10.76
C ARG A 45 -3.63 10.34 -10.65
N SER A 46 -3.99 9.24 -9.98
CA SER A 46 -5.36 8.75 -9.79
C SER A 46 -5.36 7.62 -8.75
N LEU A 47 -6.49 7.44 -8.07
CA LEU A 47 -6.74 6.34 -7.15
C LEU A 47 -7.40 5.11 -7.82
N GLU A 48 -7.69 5.18 -9.12
CA GLU A 48 -8.24 4.05 -9.85
C GLU A 48 -7.20 2.92 -9.93
N THR A 49 -7.60 1.67 -9.64
CA THR A 49 -6.66 0.53 -9.60
C THR A 49 -5.91 0.34 -10.92
N THR A 50 -6.53 0.62 -12.07
CA THR A 50 -5.85 0.58 -13.39
C THR A 50 -4.74 1.63 -13.51
N ARG A 51 -4.93 2.82 -12.92
CA ARG A 51 -3.92 3.89 -12.88
C ARG A 51 -2.86 3.59 -11.83
N LEU A 52 -3.24 3.06 -10.67
CA LEU A 52 -2.32 2.60 -9.63
C LEU A 52 -1.41 1.49 -10.16
N LYS A 53 -1.94 0.50 -10.87
CA LYS A 53 -1.15 -0.53 -11.58
C LYS A 53 -0.08 0.09 -12.48
N THR A 54 -0.44 1.11 -13.25
CA THR A 54 0.51 1.84 -14.10
C THR A 54 1.56 2.57 -13.26
N GLY A 55 1.16 3.16 -12.13
CA GLY A 55 2.06 3.79 -11.16
C GLY A 55 3.06 2.81 -10.55
N VAL A 56 2.61 1.61 -10.17
CA VAL A 56 3.46 0.51 -9.67
C VAL A 56 4.49 0.13 -10.73
N LEU A 57 4.07 -0.17 -11.97
CA LEU A 57 5.00 -0.57 -13.04
C LEU A 57 6.02 0.52 -13.42
N LYS A 58 5.65 1.80 -13.29
CA LYS A 58 6.59 2.91 -13.50
C LYS A 58 7.60 3.07 -12.36
N THR A 59 7.18 2.74 -11.13
CA THR A 59 8.03 2.88 -9.93
C THR A 59 8.93 1.65 -9.76
N ILE A 60 8.41 0.46 -10.03
CA ILE A 60 9.07 -0.84 -9.87
C ILE A 60 8.92 -1.61 -11.20
N PRO A 61 9.71 -1.28 -12.24
CA PRO A 61 9.59 -1.87 -13.58
C PRO A 61 10.20 -3.29 -13.68
N THR A 62 10.27 -4.02 -12.58
CA THR A 62 10.91 -5.33 -12.47
C THR A 62 9.86 -6.43 -12.27
N GLN A 63 10.31 -7.69 -12.19
CA GLN A 63 9.41 -8.81 -11.91
C GLN A 63 8.70 -8.66 -10.56
N LEU A 64 9.39 -8.10 -9.54
CA LEU A 64 8.79 -7.79 -8.24
C LEU A 64 7.54 -6.91 -8.36
N GLY A 65 7.59 -5.87 -9.20
CA GLY A 65 6.42 -5.00 -9.41
C GLY A 65 5.26 -5.71 -10.09
N LYS A 66 5.55 -6.65 -11.01
CA LYS A 66 4.52 -7.46 -11.69
C LYS A 66 3.87 -8.46 -10.72
N ASP A 67 4.68 -9.12 -9.90
CA ASP A 67 4.21 -10.10 -8.92
C ASP A 67 3.37 -9.40 -7.83
N ALA A 68 3.80 -8.23 -7.36
CA ALA A 68 3.02 -7.40 -6.42
C ALA A 68 1.66 -6.97 -7.00
N ILE A 69 1.62 -6.64 -8.30
CA ILE A 69 0.36 -6.33 -9.00
C ILE A 69 -0.55 -7.55 -9.06
N LEU A 70 -0.01 -8.74 -9.32
CA LEU A 70 -0.81 -9.97 -9.37
C LEU A 70 -1.46 -10.23 -8.01
N GLU A 71 -0.70 -10.11 -6.92
CA GLU A 71 -1.20 -10.23 -5.55
C GLU A 71 -2.35 -9.24 -5.29
N ALA A 72 -2.14 -7.96 -5.64
CA ALA A 72 -3.15 -6.93 -5.45
C ALA A 72 -4.42 -7.14 -6.30
N GLU A 73 -4.30 -7.66 -7.52
CA GLU A 73 -5.44 -8.00 -8.36
C GLU A 73 -6.24 -9.20 -7.80
N LEU A 74 -5.56 -10.17 -7.19
CA LEU A 74 -6.21 -11.29 -6.48
C LEU A 74 -6.99 -10.78 -5.27
N GLU A 75 -6.40 -9.88 -4.49
CA GLU A 75 -7.05 -9.29 -3.31
C GLU A 75 -8.29 -8.47 -3.71
N ILE A 76 -8.19 -7.64 -4.75
CA ILE A 76 -9.34 -6.89 -5.27
C ILE A 76 -10.43 -7.80 -5.83
N ARG A 77 -10.06 -8.92 -6.45
CA ARG A 77 -11.04 -9.90 -6.92
C ARG A 77 -11.77 -10.55 -5.75
N ALA A 78 -11.05 -10.99 -4.72
CA ALA A 78 -11.63 -11.56 -3.51
C ALA A 78 -12.55 -10.56 -2.81
N PHE A 79 -12.17 -9.29 -2.74
CA PHE A 79 -13.00 -8.21 -2.22
C PHE A 79 -14.29 -8.04 -3.05
N LYS A 80 -14.19 -7.96 -4.38
CA LYS A 80 -15.36 -7.83 -5.25
C LYS A 80 -16.32 -9.02 -5.12
N GLU A 81 -15.81 -10.24 -5.01
CA GLU A 81 -16.63 -11.44 -4.83
C GLU A 81 -17.42 -11.40 -3.51
N LYS A 82 -16.83 -10.83 -2.44
CA LYS A 82 -17.52 -10.58 -1.16
C LYS A 82 -18.55 -9.45 -1.25
N THR A 83 -18.23 -8.36 -1.95
CA THR A 83 -19.04 -7.12 -1.96
C THR A 83 -20.15 -7.12 -3.02
N GLN A 84 -19.99 -7.84 -4.14
CA GLN A 84 -21.00 -7.94 -5.21
C GLN A 84 -22.29 -8.67 -4.77
N GLN A 85 -22.29 -9.35 -3.63
CA GLN A 85 -23.51 -9.90 -3.04
C GLN A 85 -24.41 -8.82 -2.39
N SER A 86 -24.00 -7.55 -2.33
CA SER A 86 -24.67 -6.57 -1.45
C SER A 86 -24.94 -5.17 -2.02
N ARG A 87 -24.49 -4.77 -3.21
CA ARG A 87 -24.73 -3.38 -3.70
C ARG A 87 -24.95 -3.24 -5.22
N PRO A 88 -25.90 -2.39 -5.66
CA PRO A 88 -25.99 -1.95 -7.04
C PRO A 88 -24.88 -0.94 -7.37
N ARG A 89 -24.32 -1.10 -8.57
CA ARG A 89 -23.17 -0.35 -9.09
C ARG A 89 -23.59 1.08 -9.47
N ASN A 90 -23.18 2.08 -8.69
CA ASN A 90 -23.44 3.49 -9.00
C ASN A 90 -22.15 4.27 -9.30
N GLY A 91 -22.21 5.06 -10.38
CA GLY A 91 -21.34 6.22 -10.59
C GLY A 91 -20.29 6.04 -11.68
N ARG A 92 -20.60 6.54 -12.88
CA ARG A 92 -19.58 6.91 -13.88
C ARG A 92 -18.89 8.18 -13.39
N ALA A 93 -17.55 8.17 -13.38
CA ALA A 93 -16.78 9.37 -13.14
C ALA A 93 -16.95 10.34 -14.34
N ASN A 94 -17.16 11.62 -14.04
CA ASN A 94 -17.22 12.69 -15.03
C ASN A 94 -15.77 13.02 -15.42
N GLU A 95 -15.41 12.88 -16.70
CA GLU A 95 -14.02 13.00 -17.19
C GLU A 95 -13.58 14.47 -17.45
N ASP A 96 -14.44 15.45 -17.21
CA ASP A 96 -14.20 16.83 -17.63
C ASP A 96 -13.94 17.80 -16.46
N ALA A 97 -12.73 17.74 -15.90
CA ALA A 97 -12.07 18.91 -15.29
C ALA A 97 -10.55 18.69 -15.16
N PRO A 98 -9.70 19.52 -15.78
CA PRO A 98 -8.25 19.45 -15.60
C PRO A 98 -7.85 20.16 -14.30
N THR A 99 -8.13 19.54 -13.17
CA THR A 99 -7.54 19.92 -11.88
C THR A 99 -6.45 18.93 -11.51
N ALA A 100 -5.33 19.45 -11.02
CA ALA A 100 -4.19 18.63 -10.63
C ALA A 100 -4.60 17.61 -9.55
N PHE A 101 -4.25 16.33 -9.76
CA PHE A 101 -4.42 15.28 -8.75
C PHE A 101 -3.81 15.71 -7.40
N PRO A 102 -4.59 15.73 -6.30
CA PRO A 102 -4.15 16.21 -4.99
C PRO A 102 -3.25 15.16 -4.33
N LEU A 103 -1.99 15.13 -4.77
CA LEU A 103 -1.02 14.09 -4.44
C LEU A 103 -0.75 13.99 -2.93
N GLN A 104 -0.62 15.13 -2.25
CA GLN A 104 -0.29 15.15 -0.83
C GLN A 104 -1.43 14.59 0.02
N GLU A 105 -2.66 14.99 -0.28
CA GLU A 105 -3.86 14.54 0.43
C GLU A 105 -4.15 13.06 0.14
N ALA A 106 -4.01 12.66 -1.13
CA ALA A 106 -4.12 11.26 -1.53
C ALA A 106 -3.09 10.39 -0.81
N PHE A 107 -1.83 10.86 -0.74
CA PHE A 107 -0.75 10.18 -0.03
C PHE A 107 -1.07 10.04 1.46
N ASN A 108 -1.45 11.14 2.13
CA ASN A 108 -1.73 11.11 3.57
C ASN A 108 -2.87 10.14 3.92
N TRP A 109 -3.94 10.16 3.13
CA TRP A 109 -5.09 9.27 3.32
C TRP A 109 -4.74 7.81 3.02
N LEU A 110 -4.13 7.51 1.87
CA LEU A 110 -3.74 6.14 1.52
C LEU A 110 -2.70 5.58 2.47
N ARG A 111 -1.70 6.38 2.87
CA ARG A 111 -0.68 5.97 3.85
C ARG A 111 -1.35 5.55 5.15
N TYR A 112 -2.29 6.34 5.65
CA TYR A 112 -3.03 6.01 6.87
C TYR A 112 -3.82 4.71 6.71
N LYS A 113 -4.64 4.59 5.65
CA LYS A 113 -5.45 3.39 5.42
C LYS A 113 -4.58 2.15 5.21
N SER A 114 -3.48 2.24 4.48
CA SER A 114 -2.60 1.10 4.26
C SER A 114 -1.87 0.68 5.54
N GLN A 115 -1.61 1.60 6.46
CA GLN A 115 -1.03 1.28 7.77
C GLN A 115 -2.04 0.59 8.71
N THR A 116 -3.33 0.91 8.60
CA THR A 116 -4.39 0.27 9.40
C THR A 116 -4.85 -1.05 8.79
N LEU A 117 -4.77 -1.21 7.46
CA LEU A 117 -5.11 -2.44 6.76
C LEU A 117 -3.96 -3.46 6.71
N SER A 118 -2.72 -3.01 6.84
CA SER A 118 -1.54 -3.87 6.80
C SER A 118 -1.54 -4.86 7.95
N SER A 119 -1.35 -6.13 7.64
CA SER A 119 -1.10 -7.24 8.57
C SER A 119 0.17 -7.04 9.39
N PHE A 120 1.07 -6.17 8.92
CA PHE A 120 2.32 -5.80 9.59
C PHE A 120 2.23 -4.50 10.40
N GLY A 121 1.10 -3.79 10.29
CA GLY A 121 0.78 -2.62 11.09
C GLY A 121 0.26 -3.00 12.49
N GLU A 122 0.46 -2.11 13.46
CA GLU A 122 -0.21 -2.17 14.79
C GLU A 122 -1.08 -0.92 15.00
N VAL A 123 -1.47 -0.24 13.92
CA VAL A 123 -2.25 0.98 14.00
C VAL A 123 -3.72 0.60 14.01
N ASP A 124 -4.35 0.76 15.17
CA ASP A 124 -5.81 0.64 15.27
C ASP A 124 -6.48 1.72 14.40
N GLU A 125 -7.53 1.33 13.69
CA GLU A 125 -8.31 2.24 12.88
C GLU A 125 -9.05 3.24 13.78
N ASP A 126 -8.66 4.51 13.71
CA ASP A 126 -9.40 5.64 14.27
C ASP A 126 -10.30 6.26 13.18
N PRO A 127 -11.64 6.11 13.29
CA PRO A 127 -12.59 6.65 12.31
C PRO A 127 -12.57 8.18 12.19
N PHE A 128 -12.18 8.89 13.26
CA PHE A 128 -12.11 10.35 13.24
C PHE A 128 -10.91 10.83 12.43
N VAL A 129 -9.75 10.18 12.59
CA VAL A 129 -8.55 10.47 11.80
C VAL A 129 -8.79 10.12 10.33
N GLU A 130 -9.38 8.96 10.07
CA GLU A 130 -9.74 8.56 8.70
C GLU A 130 -10.68 9.57 8.05
N GLY A 131 -11.77 9.92 8.73
CA GLY A 131 -12.78 10.84 8.23
C GLY A 131 -12.19 12.19 7.89
N ARG A 132 -11.32 12.74 8.74
CA ARG A 132 -10.62 14.00 8.49
C ARG A 132 -9.70 13.94 7.28
N LEU A 133 -8.95 12.85 7.10
CA LEU A 133 -8.02 12.69 5.97
C LEU A 133 -8.77 12.51 4.65
N LEU A 134 -9.83 11.69 4.66
CA LEU A 134 -10.68 11.47 3.50
C LEU A 134 -11.41 12.76 3.09
N GLU A 135 -11.87 13.54 4.07
CA GLU A 135 -12.49 14.83 3.83
C GLU A 135 -11.49 15.85 3.27
N GLY A 136 -10.25 15.86 3.76
CA GLY A 136 -9.16 16.65 3.19
C GLY A 136 -8.91 16.32 1.72
N TYR A 137 -8.84 15.02 1.38
CA TYR A 137 -8.71 14.57 -0.01
C TYR A 137 -9.91 14.97 -0.87
N ARG A 138 -11.14 14.83 -0.36
CA ARG A 138 -12.36 15.23 -1.09
C ARG A 138 -12.41 16.73 -1.36
N ASN A 139 -11.96 17.56 -0.41
CA ASN A 139 -11.93 19.01 -0.56
C ASN A 139 -10.83 19.47 -1.53
N ALA A 140 -9.71 18.73 -1.62
CA ALA A 140 -8.64 19.00 -2.56
C ALA A 140 -8.90 18.41 -3.97
N SER A 141 -9.78 17.41 -4.07
CA SER A 141 -10.16 16.77 -5.34
C SER A 141 -11.34 17.49 -5.97
N ALA A 142 -11.23 17.89 -7.24
CA ALA A 142 -12.37 18.51 -7.94
C ALA A 142 -13.49 17.52 -8.27
N THR A 143 -13.18 16.22 -8.29
CA THR A 143 -14.15 15.14 -8.47
C THR A 143 -14.31 14.36 -7.19
N GLN A 144 -15.56 14.15 -6.77
CA GLN A 144 -15.84 13.26 -5.65
C GLN A 144 -15.53 11.82 -6.09
N PRO A 145 -14.61 11.12 -5.41
CA PRO A 145 -14.36 9.71 -5.68
C PRO A 145 -15.63 8.90 -5.38
N SER A 146 -15.98 7.96 -6.26
CA SER A 146 -17.01 6.97 -5.96
C SER A 146 -16.65 6.18 -4.69
N GLN A 147 -17.66 5.67 -3.98
CA GLN A 147 -17.43 4.85 -2.79
C GLN A 147 -16.56 3.62 -3.10
N ASP A 148 -16.71 3.03 -4.29
CA ASP A 148 -15.93 1.86 -4.72
C ASP A 148 -14.42 2.15 -4.76
N PHE A 149 -14.00 3.36 -5.13
CA PHE A 149 -12.58 3.75 -5.13
C PHE A 149 -12.03 3.90 -3.71
N ASN A 150 -12.85 4.38 -2.77
CA ASN A 150 -12.43 4.62 -1.39
C ASN A 150 -12.08 3.31 -0.67
N GLU A 151 -12.66 2.18 -1.08
CA GLU A 151 -12.40 0.86 -0.51
C GLU A 151 -11.35 0.08 -1.33
N SER A 152 -11.39 0.17 -2.68
CA SER A 152 -10.49 -0.60 -3.55
C SER A 152 -9.06 -0.06 -3.56
N ALA A 153 -8.87 1.27 -3.56
CA ALA A 153 -7.53 1.84 -3.69
C ALA A 153 -6.62 1.54 -2.49
N PRO A 154 -7.07 1.68 -1.23
CA PRO A 154 -6.27 1.30 -0.08
C PRO A 154 -5.92 -0.18 -0.07
N LEU A 155 -6.88 -1.06 -0.35
CA LEU A 155 -6.66 -2.50 -0.36
C LEU A 155 -5.60 -2.91 -1.39
N TYR A 156 -5.70 -2.34 -2.61
CA TYR A 156 -4.74 -2.58 -3.67
C TYR A 156 -3.31 -2.17 -3.27
N ILE A 157 -3.16 -0.97 -2.71
CA ILE A 157 -1.85 -0.45 -2.31
C ILE A 157 -1.27 -1.22 -1.12
N THR A 158 -2.11 -1.60 -0.16
CA THR A 158 -1.69 -2.44 0.97
C THR A 158 -1.11 -3.76 0.46
N ALA A 159 -1.82 -4.47 -0.41
CA ALA A 159 -1.34 -5.74 -0.98
C ALA A 159 -0.01 -5.59 -1.73
N VAL A 160 0.16 -4.49 -2.50
CA VAL A 160 1.44 -4.20 -3.16
C VAL A 160 2.57 -3.99 -2.14
N ILE A 161 2.34 -3.19 -1.10
CA ILE A 161 3.34 -2.88 -0.07
C ILE A 161 3.71 -4.14 0.72
N GLU A 162 2.72 -4.95 1.10
CA GLU A 162 2.94 -6.21 1.82
C GLU A 162 3.75 -7.22 1.01
N HIS A 163 3.49 -7.32 -0.30
CA HIS A 163 4.27 -8.17 -1.19
C HIS A 163 5.73 -7.71 -1.25
N ILE A 164 5.98 -6.41 -1.37
CA ILE A 164 7.33 -5.83 -1.36
C ILE A 164 8.02 -6.10 -0.02
N LEU A 165 7.34 -5.90 1.10
CA LEU A 165 7.85 -6.19 2.44
C LEU A 165 8.24 -7.66 2.59
N SER A 166 7.39 -8.57 2.13
CA SER A 166 7.64 -10.01 2.16
C SER A 166 8.88 -10.37 1.34
N ASN A 167 9.06 -9.76 0.16
CA ASN A 167 10.25 -9.96 -0.64
C ASN A 167 11.53 -9.42 0.03
N VAL A 168 11.48 -8.23 0.61
CA VAL A 168 12.61 -7.64 1.37
C VAL A 168 13.03 -8.57 2.49
N ALA A 169 12.08 -9.09 3.25
CA ALA A 169 12.36 -10.04 4.33
C ALA A 169 13.02 -11.33 3.84
N GLN A 170 12.54 -11.91 2.73
CA GLN A 170 13.14 -13.11 2.14
C GLN A 170 14.59 -12.86 1.71
N VAL A 171 14.88 -11.68 1.14
CA VAL A 171 16.24 -11.29 0.75
C VAL A 171 17.15 -11.13 1.97
N VAL A 172 16.70 -10.41 3.00
CA VAL A 172 17.46 -10.22 4.26
C VAL A 172 17.79 -11.57 4.90
N ALA A 173 16.81 -12.49 4.95
CA ALA A 173 17.02 -13.79 5.55
C ALA A 173 17.98 -14.67 4.73
N ARG A 174 17.89 -14.62 3.40
CA ARG A 174 18.82 -15.31 2.51
C ARG A 174 20.25 -14.80 2.66
N ASP A 175 20.49 -13.50 2.66
CA ASP A 175 21.86 -12.97 2.78
C ASP A 175 22.46 -13.23 4.16
N SER A 176 21.65 -13.16 5.22
CA SER A 176 22.06 -13.56 6.57
C SER A 176 22.53 -15.02 6.64
N SER A 177 21.93 -15.92 5.83
CA SER A 177 22.35 -17.33 5.77
C SER A 177 23.73 -17.54 5.15
N ARG A 178 24.14 -16.68 4.21
CA ARG A 178 25.42 -16.80 3.50
C ARG A 178 26.58 -16.31 4.38
N THR A 179 26.37 -15.21 5.09
CA THR A 179 27.38 -14.65 6.01
C THR A 179 27.75 -15.61 7.15
N SER A 180 26.84 -16.49 7.58
CA SER A 180 27.14 -17.51 8.59
C SER A 180 27.84 -18.76 8.05
N ALA A 181 27.87 -18.98 6.73
CA ALA A 181 28.51 -20.16 6.12
C ALA A 181 30.01 -19.96 5.85
N ASP A 182 30.48 -18.71 5.91
CA ASP A 182 31.89 -18.32 5.71
C ASP A 182 32.65 -18.07 7.05
N LEU A 183 32.10 -18.54 8.18
CA LEU A 183 32.73 -18.54 9.51
C LEU A 183 32.84 -19.97 10.06
#